data_AF-A0A955BF08-F1
#
_entry.id   AF-A0A955BF08-F1
#
_cell.length_a   1.000
_cell.length_b   1.000
_cell.length_c   1.000
_cell.angle_alpha   90.00
_cell.angle_beta   90.00
_cell.angle_gamma   90.00
#
_symmetry.space_group_name_H-M   'P 1'
#
loop_
_entity.id
_entity.type
_entity.pdbx_description
1 polymer ?
#
loop_
_entity_poly.entity_id
_entity_poly.type
_entity_poly.pdbx_seq_one_letter_code
_entity_poly.pdbx_strand_id
1 'polypeptide(L)'
;MTNFDEQENAEHPEPRDTPAPPESVDGEPDCPNDVETAAAEGRVVTNRATPGASFVNVTIAFEAGLGVVAIFFGWLVGFAPLGTLRIHAWSDASRPMLIGLVGTLPMLVGLVLMDRYPVGRLRGLKDLVEKRLSPLFRAAGLPRLFLISAAAGWGEELLFRGLIQAGLIAMLSETWGSPTAIAFALLVASILFGMCHWLSTMYLVIATAMGFYFGGLMLWADSLLAPIVTHALYDFAALVYLVHWKPRGR
;
A
#
# COMPACT_ATOMS: atom_id res chain seq x y z
N MET A 1 59.99 22.29 -40.30
CA MET A 1 59.72 23.72 -40.56
C MET A 1 59.45 24.39 -39.23
N THR A 2 60.39 25.25 -38.82
CA THR A 2 60.28 26.42 -37.92
C THR A 2 59.68 26.27 -36.50
N ASN A 3 60.58 26.41 -35.51
CA ASN A 3 60.37 26.97 -34.17
C ASN A 3 59.72 28.37 -34.22
N PHE A 4 59.04 28.81 -33.14
CA PHE A 4 59.15 30.16 -32.57
C PHE A 4 58.48 30.23 -31.17
N ASP A 5 59.33 30.48 -30.17
CA ASP A 5 59.27 31.35 -28.97
C ASP A 5 58.21 31.21 -27.84
N GLU A 6 58.75 30.69 -26.73
CA GLU A 6 58.83 31.20 -25.35
C GLU A 6 58.25 32.57 -24.88
N GLN A 7 57.82 32.56 -23.61
CA GLN A 7 57.81 33.61 -22.56
C GLN A 7 56.71 34.72 -22.68
N GLU A 8 56.07 35.26 -21.64
CA GLU A 8 56.51 35.56 -20.26
C GLU A 8 55.29 35.82 -19.32
N ASN A 9 55.32 35.20 -18.13
CA ASN A 9 55.03 35.72 -16.78
C ASN A 9 54.07 36.92 -16.54
N ALA A 10 53.13 36.78 -15.57
CA ALA A 10 53.05 37.59 -14.33
C ALA A 10 51.78 37.30 -13.49
N GLU A 11 51.99 36.79 -12.28
CA GLU A 11 51.07 36.78 -11.13
C GLU A 11 50.95 38.19 -10.50
N HIS A 12 49.81 38.55 -9.88
CA HIS A 12 49.65 39.06 -8.48
C HIS A 12 48.19 39.54 -8.16
N PRO A 13 47.79 39.72 -6.87
CA PRO A 13 46.51 39.22 -6.31
C PRO A 13 45.62 40.31 -5.65
N GLU A 14 44.40 39.88 -5.25
CA GLU A 14 43.42 40.38 -4.25
C GLU A 14 43.36 41.87 -3.74
N PRO A 15 42.60 42.19 -2.67
CA PRO A 15 41.22 42.68 -2.73
C PRO A 15 41.08 44.12 -2.16
N ARG A 16 39.95 44.80 -2.36
CA ARG A 16 39.66 46.03 -1.62
C ARG A 16 38.23 46.12 -1.11
N ASP A 17 38.11 45.89 0.19
CA ASP A 17 37.15 46.54 1.09
C ASP A 17 37.33 48.06 1.09
N THR A 18 36.22 48.81 1.20
CA THR A 18 36.16 50.17 1.80
C THR A 18 34.71 50.49 2.20
N PRO A 19 34.48 51.41 3.16
CA PRO A 19 33.60 51.18 4.32
C PRO A 19 32.28 51.97 4.34
N ALA A 20 31.36 51.58 5.24
CA ALA A 20 30.17 52.35 5.65
C ALA A 20 30.52 53.50 6.61
N PRO A 21 29.77 54.63 6.59
CA PRO A 21 29.13 55.14 7.83
C PRO A 21 27.91 56.08 7.57
N PRO A 22 27.25 56.72 8.58
CA PRO A 22 27.19 56.46 10.03
C PRO A 22 25.75 56.31 10.58
N GLU A 23 25.64 55.80 11.82
CA GLU A 23 24.48 55.98 12.70
C GLU A 23 24.45 57.40 13.31
N SER A 24 23.25 57.93 13.51
CA SER A 24 22.99 59.06 14.43
C SER A 24 21.65 58.86 15.16
N VAL A 25 21.73 58.29 16.37
CA VAL A 25 21.45 58.96 17.66
C VAL A 25 20.09 59.69 17.84
N ASP A 26 19.37 59.18 18.86
CA ASP A 26 18.42 59.83 19.78
C ASP A 26 16.91 59.92 19.47
N GLY A 27 16.11 59.27 20.35
CA GLY A 27 14.72 59.69 20.63
C GLY A 27 13.75 58.61 21.12
N GLU A 28 13.95 58.03 22.31
CA GLU A 28 12.82 57.61 23.18
C GLU A 28 12.45 58.84 24.04
N PRO A 29 11.17 59.09 24.39
CA PRO A 29 10.45 58.17 25.27
C PRO A 29 8.92 58.05 25.08
N ASP A 30 8.39 57.05 25.79
CA ASP A 30 7.16 57.08 26.61
C ASP A 30 6.00 56.17 26.17
N CYS A 31 5.80 55.10 26.95
CA CYS A 31 4.59 54.29 26.98
C CYS A 31 3.49 55.03 27.75
N PRO A 32 2.21 54.66 27.56
CA PRO A 32 1.61 53.87 28.62
C PRO A 32 0.86 52.62 28.12
N ASN A 33 0.91 51.60 28.97
CA ASN A 33 0.09 50.41 28.93
C ASN A 33 -1.41 50.75 28.92
N ASP A 34 -2.18 50.11 28.03
CA ASP A 34 -3.61 49.88 28.26
C ASP A 34 -4.02 48.50 27.74
N VAL A 35 -4.14 47.58 28.71
CA VAL A 35 -5.28 46.67 28.92
C VAL A 35 -5.83 45.92 27.70
N GLU A 36 -5.43 44.65 27.62
CA GLU A 36 -6.33 43.49 27.57
C GLU A 36 -7.74 43.72 27.01
N THR A 37 -7.91 43.45 25.72
CA THR A 37 -9.14 42.86 25.20
C THR A 37 -8.78 41.66 24.33
N ALA A 38 -8.71 40.51 24.99
CA ALA A 38 -8.77 39.22 24.35
C ALA A 38 -10.14 39.08 23.64
N ALA A 39 -10.20 39.54 22.39
CA ALA A 39 -11.25 39.11 21.47
C ALA A 39 -10.94 37.66 21.09
N ALA A 40 -11.63 36.75 21.76
CA ALA A 40 -11.69 35.34 21.42
C ALA A 40 -12.31 35.17 20.02
N GLU A 41 -11.51 35.39 18.97
CA GLU A 41 -11.81 34.80 17.68
C GLU A 41 -11.60 33.30 17.81
N GLY A 42 -12.70 32.61 18.11
CA GLY A 42 -12.82 31.17 17.99
C GLY A 42 -12.43 30.77 16.58
N ARG A 43 -11.14 30.48 16.39
CA ARG A 43 -10.61 29.90 15.18
C ARG A 43 -11.30 28.54 15.07
N VAL A 44 -12.38 28.49 14.28
CA VAL A 44 -12.98 27.23 13.86
C VAL A 44 -11.88 26.53 13.09
N VAL A 45 -11.14 25.66 13.78
CA VAL A 45 -10.21 24.73 13.18
C VAL A 45 -11.09 23.77 12.40
N THR A 46 -11.48 24.17 11.19
CA THR A 46 -12.05 23.22 10.23
C THR A 46 -10.92 22.24 9.98
N ASN A 47 -11.00 21.07 10.62
CA ASN A 47 -10.07 19.97 10.45
C ASN A 47 -10.26 19.41 9.03
N ARG A 48 -9.83 20.17 8.02
CA ARG A 48 -9.77 19.69 6.65
C ARG A 48 -8.68 18.63 6.66
N ALA A 49 -9.10 17.37 6.55
CA ALA A 49 -8.19 16.26 6.38
C ALA A 49 -7.18 16.62 5.28
N THR A 50 -5.89 16.45 5.56
CA THR A 50 -4.86 16.63 4.53
C THR A 50 -5.19 15.71 3.33
N PRO A 51 -4.84 16.08 2.09
CA PRO A 51 -5.21 15.29 0.91
C PRO A 51 -4.88 13.78 1.03
N GLY A 52 -3.76 13.44 1.69
CA GLY A 52 -3.39 12.05 1.99
C GLY A 52 -4.28 11.35 3.02
N ALA A 53 -4.77 12.06 4.05
CA ALA A 53 -5.71 11.50 5.01
C ALA A 53 -7.08 11.20 4.39
N SER A 54 -7.53 12.04 3.44
CA SER A 54 -8.77 11.79 2.69
C SER A 54 -8.63 10.56 1.77
N PHE A 55 -7.49 10.40 1.10
CA PHE A 55 -7.22 9.24 0.25
C PHE A 55 -7.28 7.92 1.04
N VAL A 56 -6.56 7.85 2.17
CA VAL A 56 -6.52 6.67 3.05
C VAL A 56 -7.92 6.24 3.50
N ASN A 57 -8.77 7.19 3.90
CA ASN A 57 -10.14 6.88 4.32
C ASN A 57 -10.98 6.31 3.18
N VAL A 58 -10.84 6.86 1.98
CA VAL A 58 -11.52 6.36 0.78
C VAL A 58 -11.04 4.95 0.44
N THR A 59 -9.73 4.68 0.51
CA THR A 59 -9.19 3.33 0.31
C THR A 59 -9.79 2.34 1.29
N ILE A 60 -9.76 2.63 2.60
CA ILE A 60 -10.35 1.73 3.62
C ILE A 60 -11.82 1.43 3.31
N ALA A 61 -12.61 2.45 2.98
CA ALA A 61 -14.02 2.30 2.67
C ALA A 61 -14.26 1.49 1.39
N PHE A 62 -13.44 1.71 0.36
CA PHE A 62 -13.49 0.95 -0.89
C PHE A 62 -13.19 -0.52 -0.64
N GLU A 63 -12.07 -0.82 0.02
CA GLU A 63 -11.64 -2.19 0.30
C GLU A 63 -12.68 -2.94 1.15
N ALA A 64 -13.11 -2.35 2.28
CA ALA A 64 -14.15 -2.96 3.11
C ALA A 64 -15.48 -3.12 2.35
N GLY A 65 -15.79 -2.18 1.45
CA GLY A 65 -16.96 -2.21 0.58
C GLY A 65 -16.98 -3.41 -0.37
N LEU A 66 -15.82 -3.88 -0.85
CA LEU A 66 -15.74 -5.10 -1.67
C LEU A 66 -16.29 -6.33 -0.94
N GLY A 67 -16.05 -6.42 0.38
CA GLY A 67 -16.63 -7.49 1.19
C GLY A 67 -18.15 -7.41 1.30
N VAL A 68 -18.71 -6.21 1.42
CA VAL A 68 -20.16 -5.99 1.42
C VAL A 68 -20.77 -6.39 0.08
N VAL A 69 -20.12 -5.98 -1.03
CA VAL A 69 -20.51 -6.37 -2.39
C VAL A 69 -20.50 -7.89 -2.54
N ALA A 70 -19.45 -8.57 -2.05
CA ALA A 70 -19.35 -10.02 -2.08
C ALA A 70 -20.52 -10.69 -1.36
N ILE A 71 -20.86 -10.23 -0.16
CA ILE A 71 -21.99 -10.76 0.63
C ILE A 71 -23.32 -10.54 -0.11
N PHE A 72 -23.54 -9.33 -0.64
CA PHE A 72 -24.76 -8.99 -1.35
C PHE A 72 -24.97 -9.85 -2.60
N PHE A 73 -23.95 -9.98 -3.45
CA PHE A 73 -24.04 -10.81 -4.64
C PHE A 73 -24.11 -12.30 -4.32
N GLY A 74 -23.42 -12.75 -3.27
CA GLY A 74 -23.59 -14.11 -2.75
C GLY A 74 -25.04 -14.40 -2.41
N TRP A 75 -25.67 -13.54 -1.61
CA TRP A 75 -27.08 -13.65 -1.26
C TRP A 75 -27.98 -13.71 -2.51
N LEU A 76 -27.72 -12.86 -3.51
CA LEU A 76 -28.51 -12.83 -4.76
C LEU A 76 -28.45 -14.14 -5.54
N VAL A 77 -27.32 -14.86 -5.50
CA VAL A 77 -27.14 -16.15 -6.19
C VAL A 77 -27.33 -17.36 -5.27
N GLY A 78 -27.81 -17.17 -4.04
CA GLY A 78 -28.05 -18.26 -3.09
C GLY A 78 -26.77 -18.89 -2.52
N PHE A 79 -25.64 -18.18 -2.56
CA PHE A 79 -24.36 -18.63 -2.03
C PHE A 79 -23.94 -17.75 -0.83
N ALA A 80 -23.33 -18.34 0.21
CA ALA A 80 -22.93 -17.59 1.40
C ALA A 80 -21.39 -17.48 1.51
N PRO A 81 -20.76 -16.39 1.00
CA PRO A 81 -19.30 -16.21 1.04
C PRO A 81 -18.72 -16.31 2.46
N LEU A 82 -19.41 -15.75 3.46
CA LEU A 82 -18.96 -15.83 4.86
C LEU A 82 -18.92 -17.26 5.39
N GLY A 83 -19.72 -18.19 4.84
CA GLY A 83 -19.67 -19.61 5.19
C GLY A 83 -18.33 -20.27 4.87
N THR A 84 -17.54 -19.66 3.96
CA THR A 84 -16.20 -20.14 3.60
C THR A 84 -15.13 -19.81 4.64
N LEU A 85 -15.44 -18.99 5.65
CA LEU A 85 -14.54 -18.78 6.81
C LEU A 85 -14.33 -20.06 7.62
N ARG A 86 -15.34 -20.94 7.66
CA ARG A 86 -15.31 -22.24 8.38
C ARG A 86 -15.03 -22.11 9.89
N ILE A 87 -15.40 -20.99 10.52
CA ILE A 87 -15.25 -20.77 11.97
C ILE A 87 -16.56 -21.12 12.66
N HIS A 88 -16.62 -22.24 13.38
CA HIS A 88 -17.78 -22.64 14.19
C HIS A 88 -17.47 -22.57 15.70
N ALA A 89 -16.19 -22.75 16.06
CA ALA A 89 -15.64 -22.53 17.38
C ALA A 89 -14.31 -21.76 17.32
N TRP A 90 -13.89 -21.17 18.43
CA TRP A 90 -12.61 -20.45 18.53
C TRP A 90 -11.40 -21.34 18.18
N SER A 91 -11.48 -22.64 18.43
CA SER A 91 -10.46 -23.63 18.06
C SER A 91 -10.23 -23.72 16.56
N ASP A 92 -11.27 -23.49 15.75
CA ASP A 92 -11.24 -23.66 14.30
C ASP A 92 -10.40 -22.58 13.62
N ALA A 93 -10.25 -21.42 14.26
CA ALA A 93 -9.48 -20.30 13.74
C ALA A 93 -7.96 -20.51 13.86
N SER A 94 -7.50 -21.29 14.84
CA SER A 94 -6.08 -21.41 15.18
C SER A 94 -5.22 -21.92 14.02
N ARG A 95 -5.69 -22.98 13.33
CA ARG A 95 -4.97 -23.60 12.21
C ARG A 95 -4.93 -22.70 10.97
N PRO A 96 -6.05 -22.14 10.46
CA PRO A 96 -6.02 -21.20 9.35
C PRO A 96 -5.23 -19.93 9.65
N MET A 97 -5.27 -19.41 10.89
CA MET A 97 -4.44 -18.26 11.28
C MET A 97 -2.95 -18.59 11.21
N LEU A 98 -2.52 -19.75 11.71
CA LEU A 98 -1.13 -20.18 11.62
C LEU A 98 -0.69 -20.40 10.17
N ILE A 99 -1.53 -21.04 9.36
CA ILE A 99 -1.31 -21.19 7.91
C ILE A 99 -1.19 -19.82 7.26
N GLY A 100 -2.06 -18.86 7.60
CA GLY A 100 -2.03 -17.51 7.06
C GLY A 100 -0.75 -16.76 7.41
N LEU A 101 -0.32 -16.85 8.68
CA LEU A 101 0.93 -16.27 9.16
C LEU A 101 2.15 -16.85 8.43
N VAL A 102 2.26 -18.18 8.38
CA VAL A 102 3.36 -18.87 7.66
C VAL A 102 3.29 -18.57 6.17
N GLY A 103 2.08 -18.53 5.60
CA GLY A 103 1.83 -18.19 4.20
C GLY A 103 2.24 -16.77 3.83
N THR A 104 2.42 -15.87 4.80
CA THR A 104 2.95 -14.52 4.55
C THR A 104 4.45 -14.54 4.24
N LEU A 105 5.20 -15.50 4.81
CA LEU A 105 6.66 -15.51 4.75
C LEU A 105 7.23 -15.59 3.32
N PRO A 106 6.76 -16.49 2.43
CA PRO A 106 7.27 -16.55 1.05
C PRO A 106 7.08 -15.22 0.29
N MET A 107 6.01 -14.50 0.58
CA MET A 107 5.73 -13.22 -0.06
C MET A 107 6.66 -12.12 0.45
N LEU A 108 6.97 -12.09 1.74
CA LEU A 108 7.96 -11.16 2.29
C LEU A 108 9.35 -11.43 1.74
N VAL A 109 9.72 -12.70 1.58
CA VAL A 109 10.96 -13.08 0.87
C VAL A 109 10.92 -12.55 -0.57
N GLY A 110 9.81 -12.75 -1.29
CA GLY A 110 9.60 -12.21 -2.63
C GLY A 110 9.77 -10.69 -2.70
N LEU A 111 9.16 -9.94 -1.76
CA LEU A 111 9.27 -8.50 -1.63
C LEU A 111 10.74 -8.06 -1.47
N VAL A 112 11.47 -8.68 -0.54
CA VAL A 112 12.88 -8.35 -0.27
C VAL A 112 13.75 -8.67 -1.49
N LEU A 113 13.53 -9.81 -2.15
CA LEU A 113 14.28 -10.21 -3.35
C LEU A 113 14.02 -9.24 -4.51
N MET A 114 12.76 -8.89 -4.76
CA MET A 114 12.39 -7.94 -5.81
C MET A 114 12.94 -6.53 -5.55
N ASP A 115 12.97 -6.11 -4.29
CA ASP A 115 13.52 -4.81 -3.93
C ASP A 115 15.06 -4.78 -4.06
N ARG A 116 15.74 -5.86 -3.68
CA ARG A 116 17.21 -5.94 -3.66
C ARG A 116 17.82 -6.26 -5.02
N TYR A 117 17.09 -6.98 -5.89
CA TYR A 117 17.54 -7.38 -7.22
C TYR A 117 16.56 -6.93 -8.33
N PRO A 118 16.35 -5.61 -8.54
CA PRO A 118 15.43 -5.10 -9.54
C PRO A 118 16.01 -5.22 -10.96
N VAL A 119 15.87 -6.39 -11.57
CA VAL A 119 16.34 -6.69 -12.94
C VAL A 119 15.22 -6.50 -13.97
N GLY A 120 15.54 -5.91 -15.12
CA GLY A 120 14.61 -5.73 -16.24
C GLY A 120 13.27 -5.12 -15.84
N ARG A 121 12.16 -5.82 -16.13
CA ARG A 121 10.78 -5.36 -15.88
C ARG A 121 10.45 -5.20 -14.40
N LEU A 122 11.16 -5.88 -13.50
CA LEU A 122 10.99 -5.73 -12.04
C LEU A 122 11.43 -4.35 -11.56
N ARG A 123 12.43 -3.73 -12.21
CA ARG A 123 12.82 -2.35 -11.92
C ARG A 123 11.71 -1.36 -12.23
N GLY A 124 11.04 -1.53 -13.37
CA GLY A 124 9.91 -0.70 -13.75
C GLY A 124 8.75 -0.81 -12.75
N LEU A 125 8.47 -2.02 -12.26
CA LEU A 125 7.48 -2.24 -11.22
C LEU A 125 7.87 -1.57 -9.89
N LYS A 126 9.11 -1.76 -9.45
CA LYS A 126 9.65 -1.12 -8.24
C LYS A 126 9.52 0.40 -8.31
N ASP A 127 9.95 1.00 -9.42
CA ASP A 127 9.84 2.43 -9.66
C ASP A 127 8.39 2.92 -9.63
N LEU A 128 7.46 2.16 -10.22
CA LEU A 128 6.03 2.46 -10.20
C LEU A 128 5.50 2.50 -8.77
N VAL A 129 5.78 1.47 -7.98
CA VAL A 129 5.35 1.38 -6.57
C VAL A 129 5.94 2.52 -5.74
N GLU A 130 7.22 2.83 -5.89
CA GLU A 130 7.90 3.86 -5.08
C GLU A 130 7.53 5.28 -5.46
N LYS A 131 7.41 5.56 -6.76
CA LYS A 131 7.19 6.92 -7.27
C LYS A 131 5.71 7.28 -7.33
N ARG A 132 4.80 6.29 -7.44
CA ARG A 132 3.35 6.54 -7.62
C ARG A 132 2.51 6.09 -6.44
N LEU A 133 2.72 4.89 -5.91
CA LEU A 133 1.87 4.34 -4.84
C LEU A 133 2.32 4.76 -3.45
N SER A 134 3.59 4.55 -3.12
CA SER A 134 4.14 4.82 -1.79
C SER A 134 3.85 6.25 -1.31
N PRO A 135 3.94 7.31 -2.14
CA PRO A 135 3.64 8.68 -1.70
C PRO A 135 2.21 8.89 -1.20
N LEU A 136 1.23 8.14 -1.71
CA LEU A 136 -0.18 8.26 -1.33
C LEU A 136 -0.42 7.84 0.13
N PHE A 137 0.41 6.93 0.64
CA PHE A 137 0.31 6.38 1.98
C PHE A 137 1.31 7.00 2.97
N ARG A 138 2.18 7.93 2.53
CA ARG A 138 3.22 8.53 3.39
C ARG A 138 2.70 9.29 4.60
N ALA A 139 1.48 9.84 4.51
CA ALA A 139 0.85 10.55 5.62
C ALA A 139 0.16 9.59 6.61
N ALA A 140 0.10 8.29 6.33
CA ALA A 140 -0.57 7.30 7.16
C ALA A 140 0.38 6.76 8.23
N GLY A 141 0.04 6.95 9.51
CA GLY A 141 0.69 6.24 10.61
C GLY A 141 0.35 4.74 10.62
N LEU A 142 1.09 3.96 11.43
CA LEU A 142 0.92 2.50 11.54
C LEU A 142 -0.54 2.04 11.73
N PRO A 143 -1.39 2.67 12.57
CA PRO A 143 -2.77 2.21 12.73
C PRO A 143 -3.60 2.30 11.44
N ARG A 144 -3.35 3.33 10.62
CA ARG A 144 -4.06 3.52 9.34
C ARG A 144 -3.58 2.53 8.29
N LEU A 145 -2.27 2.26 8.24
CA LEU A 145 -1.73 1.21 7.37
C LEU A 145 -2.31 -0.15 7.73
N PHE A 146 -2.39 -0.48 9.02
CA PHE A 146 -3.02 -1.71 9.48
C PHE A 146 -4.49 -1.79 9.06
N LEU A 147 -5.27 -0.71 9.22
CA LEU A 147 -6.67 -0.68 8.82
C LEU A 147 -6.86 -0.85 7.31
N ILE A 148 -6.02 -0.22 6.47
CA ILE A 148 -6.05 -0.42 5.01
C ILE A 148 -5.80 -1.88 4.68
N SER A 149 -4.72 -2.46 5.21
CA SER A 149 -4.34 -3.84 4.90
C SER A 149 -5.34 -4.87 5.43
N ALA A 150 -5.92 -4.64 6.61
CA ALA A 150 -6.98 -5.48 7.14
C ALA A 150 -8.26 -5.38 6.28
N ALA A 151 -8.62 -4.19 5.82
CA ALA A 151 -9.76 -3.98 4.94
C ALA A 151 -9.55 -4.63 3.58
N ALA A 152 -8.36 -4.51 2.97
CA ALA A 152 -7.99 -5.16 1.71
C ALA A 152 -8.05 -6.68 1.85
N GLY A 153 -7.34 -7.23 2.84
CA GLY A 153 -7.34 -8.68 3.09
C GLY A 153 -8.74 -9.23 3.37
N TRP A 154 -9.61 -8.50 4.06
CA TRP A 154 -11.00 -8.91 4.27
C TRP A 154 -11.85 -8.80 3.00
N GLY A 155 -11.89 -7.62 2.40
CA GLY A 155 -12.82 -7.29 1.33
C GLY A 155 -12.48 -7.99 0.02
N GLU A 156 -11.21 -7.94 -0.38
CA GLU A 156 -10.77 -8.59 -1.61
C GLU A 156 -10.88 -10.11 -1.52
N GLU A 157 -10.40 -10.72 -0.43
CA GLU A 157 -10.49 -12.18 -0.32
C GLU A 157 -11.94 -12.67 -0.22
N LEU A 158 -12.82 -11.93 0.45
CA LEU A 158 -14.23 -12.29 0.48
C LEU A 158 -14.88 -12.20 -0.91
N LEU A 159 -14.45 -11.25 -1.75
CA LEU A 159 -14.92 -11.13 -3.14
C LEU A 159 -14.33 -12.21 -4.04
N PHE A 160 -13.02 -12.33 -4.11
CA PHE A 160 -12.37 -13.21 -5.09
C PHE A 160 -12.39 -14.68 -4.66
N ARG A 161 -12.16 -14.97 -3.37
CA ARG A 161 -12.01 -16.35 -2.86
C ARG A 161 -13.31 -16.83 -2.25
N GLY A 162 -13.92 -15.99 -1.42
CA GLY A 162 -15.22 -16.23 -0.81
C GLY A 162 -16.33 -16.35 -1.86
N LEU A 163 -16.55 -15.32 -2.69
CA LEU A 163 -17.64 -15.32 -3.66
C LEU A 163 -17.26 -15.97 -4.99
N ILE A 164 -16.26 -15.44 -5.72
CA ILE A 164 -15.99 -15.88 -7.10
C ILE A 164 -15.47 -17.32 -7.12
N GLN A 165 -14.36 -17.61 -6.43
CA GLN A 165 -13.76 -18.95 -6.46
C GLN A 165 -14.69 -19.99 -5.84
N ALA A 166 -15.09 -19.84 -4.58
CA ALA A 166 -15.91 -20.86 -3.92
C ALA A 166 -17.34 -20.94 -4.49
N GLY A 167 -17.92 -19.83 -4.95
CA GLY A 167 -19.20 -19.83 -5.65
C GLY A 167 -19.14 -20.58 -6.98
N LEU A 168 -18.11 -20.36 -7.81
CA LEU A 168 -17.91 -21.12 -9.04
C LEU A 168 -17.68 -22.60 -8.77
N ILE A 169 -16.92 -22.96 -7.73
CA ILE A 169 -16.76 -24.36 -7.31
C ILE A 169 -18.12 -24.98 -6.97
N ALA A 170 -18.93 -24.30 -6.15
CA ALA A 170 -20.23 -24.79 -5.74
C ALA A 170 -21.19 -24.95 -6.93
N MET A 171 -21.22 -23.98 -7.85
CA MET A 171 -22.11 -24.03 -9.02
C MET A 171 -21.72 -25.09 -10.05
N LEU A 172 -20.42 -25.33 -10.26
CA LEU A 172 -19.94 -26.14 -11.38
C LEU A 172 -19.61 -27.59 -11.00
N SER A 173 -19.40 -27.89 -9.71
CA SER A 173 -18.92 -29.22 -9.29
C SER A 173 -19.86 -30.36 -9.69
N GLU A 174 -21.18 -30.14 -9.65
CA GLU A 174 -22.16 -31.18 -10.04
C GLU A 174 -22.13 -31.47 -11.54
N THR A 175 -21.93 -30.46 -12.38
CA THR A 175 -22.01 -30.61 -13.84
C THR A 175 -20.66 -30.99 -14.47
N TRP A 176 -19.56 -30.43 -13.98
CA TRP A 176 -18.22 -30.55 -14.61
C TRP A 176 -17.30 -31.54 -13.87
N GLY A 177 -17.73 -32.03 -12.70
CA GLY A 177 -16.90 -32.78 -11.79
C GLY A 177 -16.00 -31.88 -10.93
N SER A 178 -15.76 -32.30 -9.68
CA SER A 178 -15.08 -31.48 -8.68
C SER A 178 -13.67 -31.00 -9.09
N PRO A 179 -12.75 -31.83 -9.63
CA PRO A 179 -11.42 -31.36 -9.99
C PRO A 179 -11.42 -30.28 -11.08
N THR A 180 -12.25 -30.46 -12.11
CA THR A 180 -12.38 -29.52 -13.22
C THR A 180 -12.96 -28.19 -12.76
N ALA A 181 -14.01 -28.24 -11.93
CA ALA A 181 -14.63 -27.05 -11.35
C ALA A 181 -13.64 -26.26 -10.47
N ILE A 182 -12.84 -26.93 -9.64
CA ILE A 182 -11.81 -26.32 -8.81
C ILE A 182 -10.74 -25.64 -9.66
N ALA A 183 -10.19 -26.34 -10.66
CA ALA A 183 -9.16 -25.77 -11.52
C ALA A 183 -9.67 -24.54 -12.29
N PHE A 184 -10.89 -24.63 -12.83
CA PHE A 184 -11.52 -23.52 -13.55
C PHE A 184 -11.79 -22.32 -12.64
N ALA A 185 -12.39 -22.53 -11.47
CA ALA A 185 -12.69 -21.47 -10.52
C ALA A 185 -11.42 -20.77 -10.01
N LEU A 186 -10.37 -21.54 -9.69
CA LEU A 186 -9.07 -21.02 -9.28
C LEU A 186 -8.45 -20.16 -10.38
N LEU A 187 -8.46 -20.62 -11.64
CA LEU A 187 -7.96 -19.88 -12.79
C LEU A 187 -8.71 -18.55 -12.97
N VAL A 188 -10.04 -18.59 -12.99
CA VAL A 188 -10.90 -17.41 -13.19
C VAL A 188 -10.70 -16.39 -12.08
N ALA A 189 -10.78 -16.81 -10.82
CA ALA A 189 -10.60 -15.89 -9.69
C ALA A 189 -9.20 -15.26 -9.69
N SER A 190 -8.16 -16.03 -10.02
CA SER A 190 -6.78 -15.54 -10.05
C SER A 190 -6.54 -14.51 -11.17
N ILE A 191 -7.08 -14.76 -12.37
CA ILE A 191 -6.98 -13.83 -13.49
C ILE A 191 -7.75 -12.54 -13.19
N LEU A 192 -8.98 -12.65 -12.66
CA LEU A 192 -9.78 -11.48 -12.31
C LEU A 192 -9.10 -10.63 -11.23
N PHE A 193 -8.48 -11.27 -10.23
CA PHE A 193 -7.67 -10.59 -9.23
C PHE A 193 -6.52 -9.82 -9.89
N GLY A 194 -5.76 -10.47 -10.78
CA GLY A 194 -4.67 -9.81 -11.52
C GLY A 194 -5.12 -8.67 -12.43
N MET A 195 -6.28 -8.79 -13.07
CA MET A 195 -6.86 -7.74 -13.92
C MET A 195 -7.28 -6.51 -13.11
N CYS A 196 -7.81 -6.69 -11.90
CA CYS A 196 -8.15 -5.58 -11.01
C CYS A 196 -6.91 -4.84 -10.48
N HIS A 197 -5.75 -5.51 -10.50
CA HIS A 197 -4.45 -4.96 -10.08
C HIS A 197 -3.59 -4.49 -11.26
N TRP A 198 -4.17 -4.19 -12.42
CA TRP A 198 -3.39 -3.90 -13.61
C TRP A 198 -2.85 -2.46 -13.65
N LEU A 199 -1.72 -2.21 -12.95
CA LEU A 199 -0.96 -0.96 -13.09
C LEU A 199 0.17 -1.06 -14.13
N SER A 200 0.67 -2.27 -14.35
CA SER A 200 1.59 -2.62 -15.44
C SER A 200 1.43 -4.09 -15.78
N THR A 201 1.89 -4.53 -16.96
CA THR A 201 1.85 -5.96 -17.33
C THR A 201 2.56 -6.84 -16.31
N MET A 202 3.69 -6.39 -15.77
CA MET A 202 4.42 -7.16 -14.75
C MET A 202 3.63 -7.25 -13.44
N TYR A 203 2.94 -6.17 -13.07
CA TYR A 203 2.10 -6.17 -11.88
C TYR A 203 0.89 -7.09 -12.06
N LEU A 204 0.24 -7.09 -13.23
CA LEU A 204 -0.83 -8.04 -13.56
C LEU A 204 -0.35 -9.49 -13.42
N VAL A 205 0.84 -9.82 -13.94
CA VAL A 205 1.37 -11.19 -13.88
C VAL A 205 1.64 -11.61 -12.43
N ILE A 206 2.28 -10.74 -11.64
CA ILE A 206 2.55 -11.01 -10.22
C ILE A 206 1.24 -11.11 -9.44
N ALA A 207 0.31 -10.17 -9.63
CA ALA A 207 -0.99 -10.20 -8.97
C ALA A 207 -1.80 -11.43 -9.36
N THR A 208 -1.74 -11.89 -10.61
CA THR A 208 -2.37 -13.17 -11.02
C THR A 208 -1.72 -14.36 -10.31
N ALA A 209 -0.39 -14.38 -10.18
CA ALA A 209 0.31 -15.42 -9.43
C ALA A 209 -0.05 -15.38 -7.93
N MET A 210 -0.23 -14.20 -7.36
CA MET A 210 -0.76 -14.03 -6.01
C MET A 210 -2.22 -14.50 -5.91
N GLY A 211 -2.99 -14.25 -6.95
CA GLY A 211 -4.26 -14.86 -7.31
C GLY A 211 -4.31 -16.34 -6.94
N PHE A 212 -3.45 -17.09 -7.63
CA PHE A 212 -3.30 -18.54 -7.49
C PHE A 212 -2.81 -18.93 -6.10
N TYR A 213 -1.87 -18.17 -5.54
CA TYR A 213 -1.33 -18.44 -4.22
C TYR A 213 -2.39 -18.38 -3.13
N PHE A 214 -3.17 -17.29 -3.05
CA PHE A 214 -4.26 -17.15 -2.09
C PHE A 214 -5.39 -18.15 -2.32
N GLY A 215 -5.73 -18.39 -3.59
CA GLY A 215 -6.75 -19.39 -3.95
C GLY A 215 -6.35 -20.80 -3.56
N GLY A 216 -5.09 -21.19 -3.80
CA GLY A 216 -4.53 -22.47 -3.36
C GLY A 216 -4.41 -22.56 -1.84
N LEU A 217 -4.06 -21.47 -1.17
CA LEU A 217 -3.98 -21.40 0.29
C LEU A 217 -5.36 -21.65 0.93
N MET A 218 -6.42 -21.06 0.37
CA MET A 218 -7.80 -21.31 0.79
C MET A 218 -8.16 -22.79 0.69
N LEU A 219 -7.85 -23.42 -0.46
CA LEU A 219 -8.13 -24.83 -0.71
C LEU A 219 -7.36 -25.75 0.23
N TRP A 220 -6.10 -25.42 0.52
CA TRP A 220 -5.25 -26.20 1.43
C TRP A 220 -5.67 -26.04 2.89
N ALA A 221 -6.00 -24.82 3.31
CA ALA A 221 -6.46 -24.54 4.67
C ALA A 221 -7.91 -24.98 4.93
N ASP A 222 -8.69 -25.22 3.87
CA ASP A 222 -10.16 -25.32 3.91
C ASP A 222 -10.77 -24.19 4.74
N SER A 223 -10.31 -22.95 4.49
CA SER A 223 -10.80 -21.77 5.21
C SER A 223 -10.36 -20.51 4.49
N LEU A 224 -11.30 -19.57 4.32
CA LEU A 224 -11.04 -18.22 3.83
C LEU A 224 -10.20 -17.40 4.80
N LEU A 225 -10.13 -17.77 6.09
CA LEU A 225 -9.35 -17.02 7.08
C LEU A 225 -7.86 -17.04 6.75
N ALA A 226 -7.35 -18.14 6.18
CA ALA A 226 -5.94 -18.26 5.81
C ALA A 226 -5.49 -17.21 4.78
N PRO A 227 -6.11 -17.08 3.59
CA PRO A 227 -5.75 -16.03 2.64
C PRO A 227 -6.04 -14.61 3.15
N ILE A 228 -7.12 -14.39 3.94
CA ILE A 228 -7.39 -13.07 4.56
C ILE A 228 -6.19 -12.63 5.41
N VAL A 229 -5.72 -13.51 6.29
CA VAL A 229 -4.59 -13.22 7.18
C VAL A 229 -3.30 -13.03 6.37
N THR A 230 -3.02 -13.90 5.40
CA THR A 230 -1.83 -13.78 4.57
C THR A 230 -1.79 -12.46 3.81
N HIS A 231 -2.89 -12.10 3.16
CA HIS A 231 -3.00 -10.88 2.37
C HIS A 231 -2.83 -9.65 3.26
N ALA A 232 -3.61 -9.56 4.35
CA ALA A 232 -3.56 -8.42 5.26
C ALA A 232 -2.17 -8.23 5.90
N LEU A 233 -1.52 -9.32 6.33
CA LEU A 233 -0.20 -9.24 6.94
C LEU A 233 0.88 -8.84 5.93
N TYR A 234 0.82 -9.39 4.72
CA TYR A 234 1.76 -8.99 3.67
C TYR A 234 1.63 -7.51 3.33
N ASP A 235 0.41 -7.04 3.08
CA ASP A 235 0.16 -5.65 2.71
C ASP A 235 0.61 -4.70 3.81
N PHE A 236 0.34 -5.05 5.07
CA PHE A 236 0.75 -4.23 6.20
C PHE A 236 2.28 -4.13 6.25
N ALA A 237 2.97 -5.27 6.18
CA ALA A 237 4.43 -5.31 6.20
C ALA A 237 5.04 -4.58 4.98
N ALA A 238 4.47 -4.76 3.79
CA ALA A 238 4.93 -4.11 2.56
C ALA A 238 4.74 -2.59 2.62
N LEU A 239 3.59 -2.11 3.07
CA LEU A 239 3.33 -0.68 3.25
C LEU A 239 4.25 -0.07 4.30
N VAL A 240 4.43 -0.73 5.45
CA VAL A 240 5.37 -0.26 6.49
C VAL A 240 6.80 -0.21 5.94
N TYR A 241 7.24 -1.24 5.22
CA TYR A 241 8.55 -1.29 4.59
C TYR A 241 8.76 -0.13 3.61
N LEU A 242 7.82 0.08 2.71
CA LEU A 242 7.89 1.09 1.65
C LEU A 242 7.77 2.53 2.16
N VAL A 243 6.94 2.75 3.18
CA VAL A 243 6.62 4.09 3.68
C VAL A 243 7.56 4.55 4.80
N HIS A 244 7.91 3.66 5.73
CA HIS A 244 8.60 4.04 6.96
C HIS A 244 10.06 3.59 7.04
N TRP A 245 10.42 2.43 6.46
CA TRP A 245 11.77 1.88 6.64
C TRP A 245 12.71 2.13 5.48
N LYS A 246 12.21 2.18 4.25
CA LYS A 246 13.10 2.31 3.09
C LYS A 246 13.78 3.69 3.06
N PRO A 247 15.13 3.77 3.07
CA PRO A 247 15.85 5.03 2.99
C PRO A 247 15.55 5.77 1.68
N ARG A 248 15.35 7.09 1.76
CA ARG A 248 15.08 7.95 0.60
C ARG A 248 16.30 7.99 -0.33
N GLY A 249 16.11 7.70 -1.62
CA GLY A 249 17.09 8.04 -2.66
C GLY A 249 18.11 6.98 -3.09
N ARG A 250 17.79 5.68 -3.02
CA ARG A 250 18.57 4.61 -3.66
C ARG A 250 17.80 3.92 -4.78
#